data_AF-A0A1G4E8S6-F1
#
_entry.id   AF-A0A1G4E8S6-F1
#
_cell.length_a   1.000
_cell.length_b   1.000
_cell.length_c   1.000
_cell.angle_alpha   90.00
_cell.angle_beta   90.00
_cell.angle_gamma   90.00
#
_symmetry.space_group_name_H-M   'P 1'
#
loop_
_entity.id
_entity.type
_entity.pdbx_description
1 polymer ?
#
loop_
_entity_poly.entity_id
_entity_poly.type
_entity_poly.pdbx_seq_one_letter_code
_entity_poly.pdbx_strand_id
1 'polypeptide(L)'
;MGEHLTEEHLKKLTSYYKYSKFEDGENGCNGISFYSNIKEELQNQNYQIYNLHIISDKILKALCFIYNRKRNYRGNFDEELCWYLYYWLGDKIYPLVNDEVVFSRIINMIYTELYSNPENLTVCRHVHTPLNKDRFNKNKVLFDYSKDYHNIEMATPHGQTTCDKKYKEYMKTYISMYNQAYLDCKEGKGNNFDCDYFSKLFQEKPYQKLSSFSCIQRDDIEVVLDKYNVMILK
;
A
#
# COMPACT_ATOMS: atom_id res chain seq x y z
N MET A 1 14.43 28.43 6.55
CA MET A 1 13.17 28.67 5.81
C MET A 1 12.40 27.36 5.86
N GLY A 2 11.15 27.35 6.34
CA GLY A 2 10.36 26.13 6.38
C GLY A 2 10.07 25.65 4.96
N GLU A 3 10.21 24.34 4.70
CA GLU A 3 9.86 23.73 3.43
C GLU A 3 8.33 23.82 3.19
N HIS A 4 7.93 23.96 1.92
CA HIS A 4 6.53 23.90 1.51
C HIS A 4 6.24 22.51 0.92
N LEU A 5 5.52 21.69 1.69
CA LEU A 5 5.25 20.30 1.35
C LEU A 5 4.02 20.19 0.45
N THR A 6 4.19 19.45 -0.64
CA THR A 6 3.17 19.31 -1.70
C THR A 6 2.93 17.85 -2.03
N GLU A 7 1.95 17.58 -2.89
CA GLU A 7 1.73 16.23 -3.46
C GLU A 7 3.00 15.58 -4.04
N GLU A 8 3.92 16.35 -4.62
CA GLU A 8 5.21 15.82 -5.13
C GLU A 8 6.09 15.27 -4.00
N HIS A 9 5.98 15.82 -2.79
CA HIS A 9 6.69 15.31 -1.62
C HIS A 9 6.10 13.98 -1.13
N LEU A 10 4.79 13.73 -1.34
CA LEU A 10 4.19 12.41 -1.07
C LEU A 10 4.79 11.32 -1.96
N LYS A 11 5.15 11.65 -3.21
CA LYS A 11 5.75 10.68 -4.13
C LYS A 11 7.13 10.19 -3.70
N LYS A 12 7.78 10.93 -2.79
CA LYS A 12 9.07 10.57 -2.20
C LYS A 12 8.94 9.67 -0.97
N LEU A 13 7.72 9.42 -0.50
CA LEU A 13 7.47 8.50 0.61
C LEU A 13 7.81 7.06 0.21
N THR A 14 8.25 6.28 1.19
CA THR A 14 8.73 4.91 0.97
C THR A 14 7.61 4.05 0.39
N SER A 15 6.41 4.13 0.97
CA SER A 15 5.25 3.37 0.53
C SER A 15 4.90 3.70 -0.92
N TYR A 16 4.81 5.00 -1.26
CA TYR A 16 4.48 5.46 -2.61
C TYR A 16 5.50 4.94 -3.63
N TYR A 17 6.79 5.08 -3.34
CA TYR A 17 7.85 4.60 -4.21
C TYR A 17 7.82 3.09 -4.41
N LYS A 18 7.54 2.32 -3.36
CA LYS A 18 7.44 0.85 -3.44
C LYS A 18 6.23 0.42 -4.24
N TYR A 19 5.07 1.05 -4.03
CA TYR A 19 3.86 0.79 -4.82
C TYR A 19 4.01 1.14 -6.30
N SER A 20 4.73 2.22 -6.62
CA SER A 20 4.95 2.62 -8.02
C SER A 20 5.66 1.53 -8.82
N LYS A 21 6.53 0.72 -8.20
CA LYS A 21 7.21 -0.38 -8.89
C LYS A 21 6.26 -1.48 -9.35
N PHE A 22 5.18 -1.72 -8.61
CA PHE A 22 4.13 -2.66 -9.02
C PHE A 22 3.19 -2.03 -10.07
N GLU A 23 2.97 -0.71 -10.01
CA GLU A 23 2.25 0.01 -11.07
C GLU A 23 2.98 -0.06 -12.42
N ASP A 24 4.31 0.16 -12.40
CA ASP A 24 5.17 0.08 -13.58
C ASP A 24 5.24 -1.36 -14.12
N GLY A 25 5.42 -2.32 -13.20
CA GLY A 25 5.55 -3.74 -13.50
C GLY A 25 6.79 -4.09 -14.32
N GLU A 26 6.95 -5.37 -14.68
CA GLU A 26 8.05 -5.85 -15.50
C GLU A 26 7.58 -6.94 -16.47
N ASN A 27 8.22 -7.05 -17.63
CA ASN A 27 7.98 -8.12 -18.60
C ASN A 27 9.01 -9.24 -18.46
N GLY A 28 8.81 -10.35 -19.19
CA GLY A 28 9.82 -11.41 -19.32
C GLY A 28 9.55 -12.69 -18.54
N CYS A 29 8.37 -12.83 -17.95
CA CYS A 29 7.98 -14.03 -17.20
C CYS A 29 7.07 -15.01 -17.96
N ASN A 30 6.79 -14.78 -19.26
CA ASN A 30 5.87 -15.60 -20.06
C ASN A 30 6.26 -17.10 -20.15
N GLY A 31 7.53 -17.44 -19.94
CA GLY A 31 8.01 -18.83 -19.95
C GLY A 31 8.08 -19.48 -18.57
N ILE A 32 7.61 -18.80 -17.51
CA ILE A 32 7.74 -19.25 -16.12
C ILE A 32 6.39 -19.79 -15.65
N SER A 33 6.38 -20.94 -14.99
CA SER A 33 5.13 -21.64 -14.65
C SER A 33 4.17 -20.81 -13.79
N PHE A 34 4.68 -20.11 -12.77
CA PHE A 34 3.84 -19.29 -11.88
C PHE A 34 3.05 -18.25 -12.69
N TYR A 35 3.67 -17.70 -13.73
CA TYR A 35 3.08 -16.67 -14.56
C TYR A 35 1.92 -17.24 -15.38
N SER A 36 2.12 -18.39 -16.02
CA SER A 36 1.08 -19.07 -16.79
C SER A 36 -0.06 -19.57 -15.90
N ASN A 37 0.25 -20.18 -14.76
CA ASN A 37 -0.75 -20.69 -13.81
C ASN A 37 -1.68 -19.57 -13.31
N ILE A 38 -1.10 -18.45 -12.87
CA ILE A 38 -1.88 -17.30 -12.39
C ILE A 38 -2.67 -16.67 -13.55
N LYS A 39 -2.08 -16.59 -14.76
CA LYS A 39 -2.76 -16.06 -15.94
C LYS A 39 -4.01 -16.86 -16.26
N GLU A 40 -3.88 -18.19 -16.34
CA GLU A 40 -5.00 -19.08 -16.63
C GLU A 40 -6.10 -18.97 -15.57
N GLU A 41 -5.74 -18.93 -14.29
CA GLU A 41 -6.71 -18.81 -13.20
C GLU A 41 -7.44 -17.46 -13.23
N LEU A 42 -6.73 -16.33 -13.41
CA LEU A 42 -7.37 -15.01 -13.51
C LEU A 42 -8.25 -14.83 -14.75
N GLN A 43 -8.00 -15.63 -15.80
CA GLN A 43 -8.78 -15.65 -17.05
C GLN A 43 -9.89 -16.72 -17.05
N ASN A 44 -9.96 -17.53 -16.00
CA ASN A 44 -10.97 -18.58 -15.85
C ASN A 44 -12.39 -17.99 -15.84
N GLN A 45 -13.34 -18.72 -16.43
CA GLN A 45 -14.77 -18.37 -16.45
C GLN A 45 -15.32 -18.06 -15.05
N ASN A 46 -14.82 -18.73 -14.01
CA ASN A 46 -15.21 -18.51 -12.61
C ASN A 46 -14.95 -17.07 -12.11
N TYR A 47 -14.03 -16.32 -12.72
CA TYR A 47 -13.76 -14.94 -12.38
C TYR A 47 -14.18 -13.91 -13.43
N GLN A 48 -14.83 -14.35 -14.52
CA GLN A 48 -15.35 -13.44 -15.54
C GLN A 48 -16.37 -12.46 -14.95
N ILE A 49 -17.21 -12.91 -14.01
CA ILE A 49 -18.18 -12.06 -13.31
C ILE A 49 -17.55 -10.89 -12.55
N TYR A 50 -16.29 -11.02 -12.12
CA TYR A 50 -15.54 -9.99 -11.41
C TYR A 50 -14.65 -9.15 -12.33
N ASN A 51 -14.68 -9.38 -13.65
CA ASN A 51 -13.85 -8.65 -14.62
C ASN A 51 -12.33 -8.70 -14.34
N LEU A 52 -11.82 -9.75 -13.68
CA LEU A 52 -10.38 -9.87 -13.38
C LEU A 52 -9.52 -9.97 -14.64
N HIS A 53 -10.07 -10.46 -15.74
CA HIS A 53 -9.40 -10.52 -17.04
C HIS A 53 -8.90 -9.13 -17.50
N ILE A 54 -9.58 -8.04 -17.11
CA ILE A 54 -9.21 -6.66 -17.48
C ILE A 54 -7.90 -6.23 -16.80
N ILE A 55 -7.67 -6.66 -15.56
CA ILE A 55 -6.48 -6.30 -14.78
C ILE A 55 -5.41 -7.39 -14.75
N SER A 56 -5.65 -8.53 -15.41
CA SER A 56 -4.77 -9.71 -15.40
C SER A 56 -3.35 -9.37 -15.85
N ASP A 57 -3.18 -8.69 -16.99
CA ASP A 57 -1.86 -8.30 -17.50
C ASP A 57 -1.10 -7.39 -16.52
N LYS A 58 -1.81 -6.47 -15.86
CA LYS A 58 -1.24 -5.57 -14.86
C LYS A 58 -0.75 -6.32 -13.63
N ILE A 59 -1.56 -7.25 -13.11
CA ILE A 59 -1.16 -8.13 -12.00
C ILE A 59 0.05 -8.95 -12.40
N LEU A 60 0.03 -9.59 -13.57
CA LEU A 60 1.11 -10.44 -14.06
C LEU A 60 2.44 -9.69 -14.20
N LYS A 61 2.42 -8.45 -14.68
CA LYS A 61 3.62 -7.60 -14.75
C LYS A 61 4.16 -7.23 -13.36
N ALA A 62 3.28 -6.92 -12.40
CA ALA A 62 3.69 -6.65 -11.02
C ALA A 62 4.32 -7.89 -10.36
N LEU A 63 3.76 -9.08 -10.62
CA LEU A 63 4.30 -10.36 -10.13
C LEU A 63 5.64 -10.70 -10.79
N CYS A 64 5.79 -10.39 -12.08
CA CYS A 64 7.06 -10.57 -12.78
C CYS A 64 8.16 -9.66 -12.20
N PHE A 65 7.85 -8.41 -11.87
CA PHE A 65 8.78 -7.49 -11.21
C PHE A 65 9.35 -8.07 -9.91
N ILE A 66 8.49 -8.51 -8.99
CA ILE A 66 8.95 -9.03 -7.70
C ILE A 66 9.69 -10.36 -7.84
N TYR A 67 9.24 -11.23 -8.75
CA TYR A 67 9.93 -12.48 -9.07
C TYR A 67 11.34 -12.21 -9.61
N ASN A 68 11.48 -11.31 -10.59
CA ASN A 68 12.79 -10.93 -11.15
C ASN A 68 13.68 -10.29 -10.08
N ARG A 69 13.09 -9.49 -9.16
CA ARG A 69 13.85 -8.98 -8.02
C ARG A 69 14.36 -10.07 -7.10
N LYS A 70 13.55 -11.06 -6.74
CA LYS A 70 14.03 -12.20 -5.95
C LYS A 70 15.12 -12.97 -6.70
N ARG A 71 14.90 -13.25 -7.98
CA ARG A 71 15.82 -14.02 -8.83
C ARG A 71 17.19 -13.35 -8.94
N ASN A 72 17.21 -12.03 -9.19
CA ASN A 72 18.44 -11.27 -9.43
C ASN A 72 19.17 -10.88 -8.13
N TYR A 73 18.47 -10.82 -6.99
CA TYR A 73 19.02 -10.33 -5.72
C TYR A 73 18.76 -11.30 -4.56
N ARG A 74 18.90 -12.61 -4.79
CA ARG A 74 18.50 -13.68 -3.84
C ARG A 74 18.95 -13.44 -2.39
N GLY A 75 20.21 -13.06 -2.17
CA GLY A 75 20.79 -12.86 -0.84
C GLY A 75 20.39 -11.55 -0.14
N ASN A 76 19.92 -10.56 -0.90
CA ASN A 76 19.59 -9.21 -0.42
C ASN A 76 18.14 -8.82 -0.76
N PHE A 77 17.27 -9.82 -0.95
CA PHE A 77 15.89 -9.55 -1.30
C PHE A 77 15.18 -8.94 -0.10
N ASP A 78 14.52 -7.81 -0.34
CA ASP A 78 13.69 -7.14 0.63
C ASP A 78 12.36 -7.89 0.77
N GLU A 79 12.26 -8.77 1.77
CA GLU A 79 11.06 -9.55 2.09
C GLU A 79 9.84 -8.65 2.38
N GLU A 80 10.04 -7.37 2.71
CA GLU A 80 8.96 -6.41 2.90
C GLU A 80 8.21 -6.12 1.58
N LEU A 81 8.84 -6.30 0.42
CA LEU A 81 8.17 -6.19 -0.89
C LEU A 81 6.94 -7.10 -1.00
N CYS A 82 6.92 -8.22 -0.29
CA CYS A 82 5.77 -9.11 -0.25
C CYS A 82 4.57 -8.49 0.48
N TRP A 83 4.79 -7.60 1.46
CA TRP A 83 3.69 -6.85 2.11
C TRP A 83 3.19 -5.72 1.22
N TYR A 84 4.08 -5.00 0.53
CA TYR A 84 3.64 -4.00 -0.45
C TYR A 84 2.86 -4.65 -1.60
N LEU A 85 3.28 -5.82 -2.09
CA LEU A 85 2.52 -6.57 -3.09
C LEU A 85 1.12 -6.92 -2.57
N TYR A 86 1.00 -7.37 -1.32
CA TYR A 86 -0.29 -7.77 -0.72
C TYR A 86 -1.27 -6.60 -0.71
N TYR A 87 -0.81 -5.45 -0.23
CA TYR A 87 -1.64 -4.25 -0.17
C TYR A 87 -1.96 -3.69 -1.56
N TRP A 88 -0.99 -3.72 -2.48
CA TRP A 88 -1.20 -3.31 -3.86
C TRP A 88 -2.22 -4.19 -4.59
N LEU A 89 -2.15 -5.51 -4.42
CA LEU A 89 -3.11 -6.44 -4.99
C LEU A 89 -4.51 -6.17 -4.45
N GLY A 90 -4.67 -5.90 -3.16
CA GLY A 90 -5.97 -5.54 -2.60
C GLY A 90 -6.55 -4.24 -3.16
N ASP A 91 -5.72 -3.21 -3.38
CA ASP A 91 -6.15 -1.97 -4.03
C ASP A 91 -6.68 -2.21 -5.46
N LYS A 92 -6.21 -3.25 -6.16
CA LYS A 92 -6.69 -3.61 -7.51
C LYS A 92 -7.88 -4.57 -7.50
N ILE A 93 -7.89 -5.53 -6.59
CA ILE A 93 -8.85 -6.64 -6.61
C ILE A 93 -10.13 -6.31 -5.85
N TYR A 94 -10.05 -5.69 -4.66
CA TYR A 94 -11.25 -5.40 -3.85
C TYR A 94 -12.29 -4.53 -4.56
N PRO A 95 -11.93 -3.51 -5.37
CA PRO A 95 -12.91 -2.71 -6.09
C PRO A 95 -13.74 -3.51 -7.11
N LEU A 96 -13.18 -4.60 -7.63
CA LEU A 96 -13.82 -5.45 -8.64
C LEU A 96 -14.62 -6.60 -8.01
N VAL A 97 -14.05 -7.24 -7.01
CA VAL A 97 -14.60 -8.44 -6.40
C VAL A 97 -15.61 -8.10 -5.31
N ASN A 98 -15.26 -7.13 -4.44
CA ASN A 98 -16.03 -6.71 -3.27
C ASN A 98 -16.60 -7.84 -2.40
N ASP A 99 -15.90 -8.97 -2.35
CA ASP A 99 -16.24 -10.18 -1.60
C ASP A 99 -14.97 -10.73 -0.91
N GLU A 100 -15.03 -10.93 0.40
CA GLU A 100 -13.89 -11.34 1.21
C GLU A 100 -13.40 -12.76 0.91
N VAL A 101 -14.33 -13.68 0.63
CA VAL A 101 -14.01 -15.09 0.37
C VAL A 101 -13.29 -15.21 -0.97
N VAL A 102 -13.83 -14.54 -1.99
CA VAL A 102 -13.26 -14.53 -3.33
C VAL A 102 -11.93 -13.78 -3.34
N PHE A 103 -11.83 -12.64 -2.66
CA PHE A 103 -10.56 -11.93 -2.48
C PHE A 103 -9.50 -12.84 -1.86
N SER A 104 -9.83 -13.49 -0.74
CA SER A 104 -8.93 -14.39 -0.03
C SER A 104 -8.48 -15.56 -0.89
N ARG A 105 -9.39 -16.14 -1.69
CA ARG A 105 -9.07 -17.20 -2.65
C ARG A 105 -8.04 -16.74 -3.70
N ILE A 106 -8.23 -15.55 -4.27
CA ILE A 106 -7.32 -15.00 -5.29
C ILE A 106 -5.94 -14.72 -4.69
N ILE A 107 -5.87 -14.06 -3.53
CA ILE A 107 -4.59 -13.79 -2.86
C ILE A 107 -3.88 -15.09 -2.49
N ASN A 108 -4.58 -16.07 -1.92
CA ASN A 108 -3.99 -17.35 -1.56
C ASN A 108 -3.42 -18.08 -2.78
N MET A 109 -4.14 -18.06 -3.90
CA MET A 109 -3.65 -18.63 -5.16
C MET A 109 -2.35 -17.95 -5.61
N ILE A 110 -2.32 -16.61 -5.66
CA ILE A 110 -1.13 -15.86 -6.09
C ILE A 110 0.07 -16.15 -5.17
N TYR A 111 -0.11 -16.09 -3.85
CA TYR A 111 0.99 -16.31 -2.91
C TYR A 111 1.45 -17.76 -2.84
N THR A 112 0.58 -18.73 -3.16
CA THR A 112 0.97 -20.14 -3.29
C THR A 112 1.93 -20.33 -4.47
N GLU A 113 1.62 -19.74 -5.62
CA GLU A 113 2.47 -19.78 -6.81
C GLU A 113 3.80 -19.03 -6.61
N LEU A 114 3.81 -17.95 -5.83
CA LEU A 114 5.05 -17.25 -5.44
C LEU A 114 5.88 -18.01 -4.40
N TYR A 115 5.26 -18.85 -3.57
CA TYR A 115 5.93 -19.64 -2.55
C TYR A 115 6.55 -20.92 -3.13
N SER A 116 5.74 -21.66 -3.90
CA SER A 116 6.06 -22.97 -4.48
C SER A 116 6.20 -22.86 -5.99
N ASN A 117 7.33 -22.35 -6.47
CA ASN A 117 7.65 -22.40 -7.90
C ASN A 117 8.67 -23.50 -8.25
N PRO A 118 8.65 -24.02 -9.50
CA PRO A 118 9.50 -25.14 -9.92
C PRO A 118 11.01 -24.86 -9.86
N GLU A 119 11.42 -23.61 -9.74
CA GLU A 119 12.82 -23.22 -9.61
C GLU A 119 13.34 -23.29 -8.16
N ASN A 120 12.53 -23.81 -7.23
CA ASN A 120 12.79 -23.81 -5.79
C ASN A 120 13.11 -22.41 -5.24
N LEU A 121 12.55 -21.37 -5.85
CA LEU A 121 12.76 -19.98 -5.47
C LEU A 121 11.55 -19.45 -4.70
N THR A 122 11.56 -19.53 -3.38
CA THR A 122 10.50 -18.90 -2.58
C THR A 122 10.59 -17.37 -2.70
N VAL A 123 9.70 -16.76 -3.48
CA VAL A 123 9.66 -15.30 -3.70
C VAL A 123 9.03 -14.60 -2.52
N CYS A 124 7.80 -14.98 -2.21
CA CYS A 124 7.08 -14.48 -1.06
C CYS A 124 6.59 -15.66 -0.24
N ARG A 125 6.77 -15.57 1.07
CA ARG A 125 6.12 -16.49 2.01
C ARG A 125 4.63 -16.21 2.05
N HIS A 126 3.85 -17.21 2.44
CA HIS A 126 2.40 -17.07 2.57
C HIS A 126 2.03 -15.85 3.41
N VAL A 127 1.12 -15.03 2.90
CA VAL A 127 0.53 -13.95 3.67
C VAL A 127 -0.71 -14.52 4.36
N HIS A 128 -0.65 -14.57 5.68
CA HIS A 128 -1.80 -14.94 6.49
C HIS A 128 -2.69 -13.71 6.68
N THR A 129 -3.93 -13.81 6.19
CA THR A 129 -5.21 -13.86 6.95
C THR A 129 -6.31 -13.29 6.05
N PRO A 130 -7.46 -13.97 5.90
CA PRO A 130 -8.67 -13.32 5.40
C PRO A 130 -8.97 -12.10 6.27
N LEU A 131 -9.01 -10.94 5.66
CA LEU A 131 -9.44 -9.72 6.32
C LEU A 131 -10.66 -9.22 5.57
N ASN A 132 -11.69 -8.83 6.32
CA ASN A 132 -12.73 -8.01 5.74
C ASN A 132 -12.11 -6.71 5.20
N LYS A 133 -12.76 -6.12 4.19
CA LYS A 133 -12.26 -4.95 3.46
C LYS A 133 -11.90 -3.76 4.37
N ASP A 134 -12.69 -3.54 5.42
CA ASP A 134 -12.45 -2.46 6.38
C ASP A 134 -11.14 -2.69 7.16
N ARG A 135 -10.95 -3.88 7.72
CA ARG A 135 -9.71 -4.27 8.40
C ARG A 135 -8.50 -4.25 7.46
N PHE A 136 -8.66 -4.73 6.24
CA PHE A 136 -7.61 -4.66 5.22
C PHE A 136 -7.17 -3.21 4.98
N ASN A 137 -8.11 -2.29 4.75
CA ASN A 137 -7.81 -0.88 4.51
C ASN A 137 -7.15 -0.20 5.72
N LYS A 138 -7.63 -0.48 6.94
CA LYS A 138 -7.02 0.03 8.18
C LYS A 138 -5.58 -0.46 8.33
N ASN A 139 -5.36 -1.76 8.13
CA ASN A 139 -4.03 -2.37 8.23
C ASN A 139 -3.07 -1.81 7.17
N LYS A 140 -3.56 -1.56 5.95
CA LYS A 140 -2.78 -0.89 4.90
C LYS A 140 -2.31 0.49 5.34
N VAL A 141 -3.21 1.33 5.84
CA VAL A 141 -2.85 2.69 6.29
C VAL A 141 -1.82 2.66 7.41
N LEU A 142 -1.98 1.76 8.39
CA LEU A 142 -1.01 1.57 9.47
C LEU A 142 0.34 1.06 8.96
N PHE A 143 0.32 0.11 8.03
CA PHE A 143 1.52 -0.39 7.38
C PHE A 143 2.25 0.74 6.66
N ASP A 144 1.58 1.45 5.75
CA ASP A 144 2.19 2.54 4.99
C ASP A 144 2.78 3.60 5.94
N TYR A 145 2.04 3.98 6.99
CA TYR A 145 2.53 4.94 7.96
C TYR A 145 3.79 4.45 8.70
N SER A 146 3.86 3.16 9.04
CA SER A 146 5.06 2.56 9.67
C SER A 146 6.32 2.67 8.80
N LYS A 147 6.16 2.85 7.48
CA LYS A 147 7.25 2.98 6.50
C LYS A 147 7.59 4.41 6.16
N ASP A 148 6.62 5.30 6.33
CA ASP A 148 6.71 6.70 5.89
C ASP A 148 7.00 7.68 7.03
N TYR A 149 6.72 7.31 8.28
CA TYR A 149 6.78 8.26 9.40
C TYR A 149 8.15 8.94 9.54
N HIS A 150 9.26 8.29 9.18
CA HIS A 150 10.59 8.90 9.28
C HIS A 150 10.80 9.99 8.23
N ASN A 151 10.30 9.79 7.01
CA ASN A 151 10.33 10.82 5.98
C ASN A 151 9.42 12.00 6.37
N ILE A 152 8.26 11.71 6.96
CA ILE A 152 7.34 12.73 7.49
C ILE A 152 8.02 13.51 8.61
N GLU A 153 8.67 12.84 9.56
CA GLU A 153 9.43 13.48 10.64
C GLU A 153 10.48 14.46 10.12
N MET A 154 11.27 14.03 9.13
CA MET A 154 12.31 14.87 8.53
C MET A 154 11.74 16.06 7.76
N ALA A 155 10.52 15.93 7.20
CA ALA A 155 9.83 16.99 6.47
C ALA A 155 9.11 17.99 7.39
N THR A 156 8.72 17.57 8.60
CA THR A 156 7.97 18.40 9.56
C THR A 156 8.71 18.77 10.87
N PRO A 157 10.01 19.15 10.87
CA PRO A 157 10.74 19.45 12.11
C PRO A 157 10.44 20.85 12.67
N HIS A 158 9.75 21.72 11.93
CA HIS A 158 9.59 23.12 12.28
C HIS A 158 8.12 23.53 12.41
N GLY A 159 7.80 24.32 13.45
CA GLY A 159 6.48 24.94 13.62
C GLY A 159 6.11 25.95 12.51
N GLN A 160 6.97 26.14 11.52
CA GLN A 160 6.77 26.99 10.35
C GLN A 160 6.68 26.17 9.04
N THR A 161 6.80 24.84 9.08
CA THR A 161 6.60 24.00 7.88
C THR A 161 5.19 24.21 7.36
N THR A 162 5.08 24.46 6.05
CA THR A 162 3.79 24.68 5.39
C THR A 162 3.51 23.53 4.44
N CYS A 163 2.24 23.32 4.10
CA CYS A 163 1.85 22.25 3.19
C CYS A 163 0.59 22.60 2.42
N ASP A 164 0.44 22.03 1.24
CA ASP A 164 -0.82 22.09 0.49
C ASP A 164 -1.91 21.25 1.19
N LYS A 165 -3.15 21.45 0.77
CA LYS A 165 -4.30 20.67 1.26
C LYS A 165 -4.12 19.16 1.11
N LYS A 166 -3.54 18.67 0.00
CA LYS A 166 -3.42 17.23 -0.29
C LYS A 166 -2.47 16.55 0.68
N TYR A 167 -1.30 17.13 0.91
CA TYR A 167 -0.30 16.66 1.84
C TYR A 167 -0.85 16.64 3.27
N LYS A 168 -1.58 17.70 3.65
CA LYS A 168 -2.22 17.78 4.97
C LYS A 168 -3.29 16.72 5.18
N GLU A 169 -4.14 16.48 4.18
CA GLU A 169 -5.16 15.43 4.24
C GLU A 169 -4.54 14.03 4.34
N TYR A 170 -3.47 13.77 3.58
CA TYR A 170 -2.73 12.52 3.65
C TYR A 170 -2.14 12.27 5.04
N MET A 171 -1.43 13.25 5.62
CA MET A 171 -0.91 13.16 6.98
C MET A 171 -2.03 12.93 8.01
N LYS A 172 -3.14 13.66 7.88
CA LYS A 172 -4.29 13.53 8.79
C LYS A 172 -4.83 12.12 8.79
N THR A 173 -4.90 11.46 7.63
CA THR A 173 -5.33 10.06 7.53
C THR A 173 -4.40 9.14 8.33
N TYR A 174 -3.09 9.29 8.19
CA TYR A 174 -2.10 8.45 8.89
C TYR A 174 -2.16 8.64 10.39
N ILE A 175 -2.13 9.89 10.86
CA ILE A 175 -2.14 10.22 12.28
C ILE A 175 -3.48 9.81 12.93
N SER A 176 -4.60 10.07 12.25
CA SER A 176 -5.92 9.67 12.77
C SER A 176 -6.03 8.15 12.90
N MET A 177 -5.56 7.39 11.91
CA MET A 177 -5.60 5.93 11.95
C MET A 177 -4.69 5.38 13.05
N TYR A 178 -3.48 5.92 13.19
CA TYR A 178 -2.55 5.56 14.24
C TYR A 178 -3.14 5.83 15.63
N ASN A 179 -3.73 7.00 15.85
CA ASN A 179 -4.34 7.36 17.13
C ASN A 179 -5.50 6.43 17.47
N GLN A 180 -6.38 6.13 16.51
CA GLN A 180 -7.47 5.18 16.73
C GLN A 180 -6.95 3.79 17.09
N ALA A 181 -5.96 3.27 16.35
CA ALA A 181 -5.37 1.97 16.63
C ALA A 181 -4.65 1.93 17.99
N TYR A 182 -3.93 2.99 18.36
CA TYR A 182 -3.29 3.09 19.66
C TYR A 182 -4.31 3.06 20.81
N LEU A 183 -5.38 3.85 20.71
CA LEU A 183 -6.45 3.90 21.70
C LEU A 183 -7.18 2.54 21.83
N ASP A 184 -7.50 1.90 20.71
CA ASP A 184 -8.14 0.58 20.68
C ASP A 184 -7.23 -0.47 21.35
N CYS A 185 -5.95 -0.51 20.97
CA CYS A 185 -5.03 -1.58 21.35
C CYS A 185 -4.28 -1.39 22.68
N LYS A 186 -4.07 -0.17 23.15
CA LYS A 186 -3.36 0.11 24.41
C LYS A 186 -4.28 0.55 25.53
N GLU A 187 -5.37 1.25 25.20
CA GLU A 187 -6.34 1.72 26.21
C GLU A 187 -7.58 0.83 26.30
N GLY A 188 -7.66 -0.24 25.50
CA GLY A 188 -8.73 -1.24 25.55
C GLY A 188 -10.09 -0.69 25.10
N LYS A 189 -10.09 0.32 24.22
CA LYS A 189 -11.32 1.03 23.80
C LYS A 189 -12.11 0.31 22.70
N GLY A 190 -11.70 -0.89 22.26
CA GLY A 190 -12.44 -1.69 21.29
C GLY A 190 -11.68 -2.91 20.75
N ASN A 191 -12.19 -3.49 19.66
CA ASN A 191 -11.61 -4.63 18.92
C ASN A 191 -11.61 -4.37 17.40
N ASN A 192 -11.52 -3.09 17.03
CA ASN A 192 -11.62 -2.62 15.65
C ASN A 192 -10.33 -2.84 14.87
N PHE A 193 -9.21 -3.03 15.57
CA PHE A 193 -7.88 -3.17 15.00
C PHE A 193 -7.23 -4.51 15.36
N ASP A 194 -6.30 -4.94 14.51
CA ASP A 194 -5.39 -6.04 14.83
C ASP A 194 -4.23 -5.50 15.69
N CYS A 195 -4.34 -5.71 16.99
CA CYS A 195 -3.39 -5.17 17.97
C CYS A 195 -2.03 -5.86 17.96
N ASP A 196 -1.97 -7.12 17.53
CA ASP A 196 -0.71 -7.83 17.35
C ASP A 196 0.03 -7.27 16.14
N TYR A 197 -0.68 -7.03 15.04
CA TYR A 197 -0.12 -6.39 13.85
C TYR A 197 0.33 -4.95 14.14
N PHE A 198 -0.52 -4.15 14.79
CA PHE A 198 -0.17 -2.79 15.22
C PHE A 198 1.11 -2.78 16.08
N SER A 199 1.20 -3.67 17.07
CA SER A 199 2.37 -3.78 17.94
C SER A 199 3.63 -4.18 17.17
N LYS A 200 3.52 -5.04 16.15
CA LYS A 200 4.66 -5.40 15.27
C LYS A 200 5.14 -4.20 14.44
N LEU A 201 4.23 -3.40 13.91
CA LEU A 201 4.55 -2.25 13.06
C LEU A 201 5.23 -1.11 13.85
N PHE A 202 4.72 -0.79 15.03
CA PHE A 202 5.15 0.39 15.77
C PHE A 202 6.00 0.10 17.01
N GLN A 203 6.03 -1.15 17.50
CA GLN A 203 6.86 -1.56 18.64
C GLN A 203 6.77 -0.58 19.82
N GLU A 204 7.90 -0.14 20.37
CA GLU A 204 8.02 0.83 21.46
C GLU A 204 8.12 2.29 20.97
N LYS A 205 7.76 2.58 19.71
CA LYS A 205 7.85 3.95 19.20
C LYS A 205 6.96 4.89 20.02
N PRO A 206 7.44 6.09 20.37
CA PRO A 206 6.71 6.97 21.28
C PRO A 206 5.46 7.52 20.61
N TYR A 207 4.30 7.22 21.20
CA TYR A 207 2.99 7.72 20.76
C TYR A 207 2.99 9.23 20.52
N GLN A 208 3.57 9.99 21.44
CA GLN A 208 3.62 11.46 21.35
C GLN A 208 4.33 11.95 20.08
N LYS A 209 5.31 11.21 19.58
CA LYS A 209 6.02 11.55 18.35
C LYS A 209 5.16 11.25 17.12
N LEU A 210 4.65 10.03 17.02
CA LEU A 210 3.86 9.58 15.87
C LEU A 210 2.47 10.22 15.78
N SER A 211 2.00 10.88 16.83
CA SER A 211 0.73 11.60 16.86
C SER A 211 0.85 13.11 16.66
N SER A 212 2.07 13.67 16.64
CA SER A 212 2.29 15.13 16.69
C SER A 212 2.70 15.78 15.37
N PHE A 213 3.00 15.00 14.33
CA PHE A 213 3.41 15.58 13.04
C PHE A 213 2.31 16.50 12.49
N SER A 214 2.70 17.70 12.06
CA SER A 214 1.75 18.67 11.51
C SER A 214 2.44 19.67 10.60
N CYS A 215 1.64 20.36 9.80
CA CYS A 215 2.07 21.44 8.92
C CYS A 215 0.97 22.51 8.82
N ILE A 216 1.38 23.75 8.58
CA ILE A 216 0.46 24.88 8.38
C ILE A 216 -0.03 24.83 6.94
N GLN A 217 -1.35 24.70 6.76
CA GLN A 217 -1.91 24.68 5.41
C GLN A 217 -1.68 26.03 4.73
N ARG A 218 -1.09 26.02 3.54
CA ARG A 218 -1.00 27.16 2.63
C ARG A 218 -1.21 26.61 1.23
N ASP A 219 -2.31 26.97 0.60
CA ASP A 219 -2.56 26.56 -0.78
C ASP A 219 -1.96 27.61 -1.71
N ASP A 220 -1.23 27.19 -2.75
CA ASP A 220 -0.70 28.11 -3.75
C ASP A 220 -1.85 28.88 -4.43
N ILE A 221 -1.77 30.21 -4.39
CA ILE A 221 -2.83 31.11 -4.90
C ILE A 221 -3.11 30.85 -6.40
N GLU A 222 -2.10 30.46 -7.18
CA GLU A 222 -2.25 30.09 -8.60
C GLU A 222 -3.13 28.84 -8.81
N VAL A 223 -2.97 27.79 -7.99
CA VAL A 223 -3.76 26.55 -8.08
C VAL A 223 -5.22 26.78 -7.68
N VAL A 224 -5.47 27.73 -6.77
CA VAL A 224 -6.82 28.13 -6.36
C VAL A 224 -7.52 28.90 -7.48
N LEU A 225 -6.81 29.80 -8.17
CA LEU A 225 -7.35 30.57 -9.30
C LEU A 225 -7.65 29.68 -10.51
N ASP A 226 -6.80 28.72 -10.84
CA ASP A 226 -7.06 27.77 -11.93
C ASP A 226 -8.28 26.89 -11.67
N LYS A 227 -8.46 26.41 -10.43
CA LYS A 227 -9.68 25.66 -10.06
C LYS A 227 -10.93 26.53 -10.14
N TYR A 228 -10.86 27.79 -9.72
CA TYR A 228 -11.98 28.73 -9.84
C TYR A 228 -12.33 29.01 -11.30
N ASN A 229 -11.32 29.21 -12.17
CA ASN A 229 -11.52 29.45 -13.59
C ASN A 229 -12.14 28.24 -14.30
N VAL A 230 -11.73 27.01 -13.95
CA VAL A 230 -12.34 25.77 -14.48
C VAL A 230 -13.78 25.57 -14.00
N MET A 231 -14.11 26.01 -12.78
CA MET A 231 -15.48 25.92 -12.25
C MET A 231 -16.43 26.94 -12.88
N ILE A 232 -15.94 28.10 -13.32
CA ILE A 232 -16.75 29.15 -13.97
C ILE A 232 -17.02 28.82 -15.45
N LEU A 233 -16.20 27.96 -16.07
CA LEU A 233 -16.30 27.56 -17.47
C LEU A 233 -17.12 26.26 -17.71
N LYS A 234 -17.80 25.73 -16.69
CA LYS A 234 -18.77 24.62 -16.80
C LYS A 234 -20.17 25.09 -16.46
#